data_AF-A0A1C3J833-F1
#
_entry.id   AF-A0A1C3J833-F1
#
_cell.length_a   1.000
_cell.length_b   1.000
_cell.length_c   1.000
_cell.angle_alpha   90.00
_cell.angle_beta   90.00
_cell.angle_gamma   90.00
#
_symmetry.space_group_name_H-M   'P 1'
#
loop_
_entity.id
_entity.type
_entity.pdbx_description
1 polymer ?
#
loop_
_entity_poly.entity_id
_entity_poly.type
_entity_poly.pdbx_seq_one_letter_code
_entity_poly.pdbx_strand_id
1 'polypeptide(L)'
;MTISTATSVAVFLLFLMNTMGAKLVKCVLGIAVLAALSGSATAIETSDTKVQPNVLLIYFDDIGYADMGFQNISQDVFTPNMDKIAADGAIFSANYVTDNNWRGINHNK
;
A
#
# COMPACT_ATOMS: atom_id res chain seq x y z
N MET A 1 -24.68 -23.10 27.72
CA MET A 1 -24.70 -24.23 26.77
C MET A 1 -25.04 -23.66 25.40
N THR A 2 -24.03 -23.17 24.69
CA THR A 2 -24.18 -22.53 23.38
C THR A 2 -24.32 -23.62 22.32
N ILE A 3 -25.55 -23.90 21.91
CA ILE A 3 -25.81 -24.74 20.74
C ILE A 3 -25.26 -23.97 19.55
N SER A 4 -24.20 -24.48 18.93
CA SER A 4 -23.55 -23.85 17.77
C SER A 4 -24.60 -23.56 16.69
N THR A 5 -24.49 -22.42 16.01
CA THR A 5 -25.35 -22.04 14.88
C THR A 5 -25.42 -23.15 13.81
N ALA A 6 -24.35 -23.95 13.67
CA ALA A 6 -24.30 -25.11 12.78
C ALA A 6 -25.30 -26.23 13.15
N THR A 7 -25.50 -26.47 14.45
CA THR A 7 -26.40 -27.54 14.93
C THR A 7 -27.88 -27.21 14.74
N SER A 8 -28.26 -25.93 14.79
CA SER A 8 -29.66 -25.51 14.58
C SER A 8 -30.08 -25.59 13.10
N VAL A 9 -29.15 -25.26 12.18
CA VAL A 9 -29.39 -25.34 10.73
C VAL A 9 -29.59 -26.78 10.27
N ALA A 10 -28.79 -27.73 10.79
CA ALA A 10 -28.89 -29.14 10.42
C ALA A 10 -30.23 -29.77 10.83
N VAL A 11 -30.73 -29.45 12.03
CA VAL A 11 -32.02 -29.96 12.53
C VAL A 11 -33.18 -29.38 11.72
N PHE A 12 -33.10 -28.09 11.36
CA PHE A 12 -34.13 -27.43 10.54
C PHE A 12 -34.22 -28.02 9.12
N LEU A 13 -33.07 -28.35 8.51
CA LEU A 13 -33.02 -29.00 7.20
C LEU A 13 -33.58 -30.43 7.23
N LEU A 14 -33.26 -31.21 8.26
CA LEU A 14 -33.81 -32.56 8.46
C LEU A 14 -35.34 -32.53 8.66
N PHE A 15 -35.85 -31.51 9.35
CA PHE A 15 -37.29 -31.35 9.55
C PHE A 15 -38.02 -31.00 8.23
N LEU A 16 -37.45 -30.14 7.40
CA LEU A 16 -37.96 -29.81 6.06
C LEU A 16 -37.97 -31.02 5.11
N MET A 17 -36.93 -31.87 5.18
CA MET A 17 -36.85 -33.11 4.39
C MET A 17 -37.92 -34.13 4.77
N ASN A 18 -38.45 -34.07 6.00
CA ASN A 18 -39.41 -35.05 6.53
C ASN A 18 -40.88 -34.60 6.41
N THR A 19 -41.16 -33.32 6.12
CA THR A 19 -42.53 -32.76 6.05
C THR A 19 -42.97 -32.35 4.64
N MET A 20 -42.07 -32.26 3.66
CA MET A 20 -42.40 -31.82 2.30
C MET A 20 -42.15 -32.92 1.26
N GLY A 21 -43.07 -33.09 0.31
CA GLY A 21 -42.95 -34.09 -0.76
C GLY A 21 -41.69 -33.90 -1.62
N ALA A 22 -41.11 -35.00 -2.10
CA ALA A 22 -39.79 -35.06 -2.76
C ALA A 22 -39.59 -34.12 -3.98
N LYS A 23 -40.67 -33.61 -4.57
CA LYS A 23 -40.62 -32.59 -5.64
C LYS A 23 -40.32 -31.18 -5.11
N LEU A 24 -40.84 -30.84 -3.93
CA LEU A 24 -40.63 -29.54 -3.27
C LEU A 24 -39.23 -29.43 -2.65
N VAL A 25 -38.70 -30.52 -2.08
CA VAL A 25 -37.34 -30.57 -1.50
C VAL A 25 -36.28 -30.28 -2.55
N LYS A 26 -36.43 -30.80 -3.78
CA LYS A 26 -35.50 -30.54 -4.90
C LYS A 26 -35.54 -29.08 -5.36
N CYS A 27 -36.71 -28.44 -5.34
CA CYS A 27 -36.83 -27.01 -5.66
C CYS A 27 -36.15 -26.14 -4.60
N VAL A 28 -36.35 -26.44 -3.31
CA VAL A 28 -35.72 -25.68 -2.22
C VAL A 28 -34.19 -25.87 -2.22
N LEU A 29 -33.72 -27.09 -2.47
CA LEU A 29 -32.29 -27.39 -2.57
C LEU A 29 -31.64 -26.71 -3.80
N GLY A 30 -32.35 -26.65 -4.93
CA GLY A 30 -31.90 -25.93 -6.13
C GLY A 30 -31.77 -24.42 -5.91
N ILE A 31 -32.73 -23.81 -5.20
CA ILE A 31 -32.70 -22.37 -4.87
C ILE A 31 -31.60 -22.07 -3.84
N ALA A 32 -31.37 -22.95 -2.87
CA ALA A 32 -30.29 -22.80 -1.88
C ALA A 32 -28.89 -22.88 -2.52
N VAL A 33 -28.70 -23.77 -3.51
CA VAL A 33 -27.44 -23.85 -4.27
C VAL A 33 -27.22 -22.62 -5.14
N LEU A 34 -28.29 -22.04 -5.71
CA LEU A 34 -28.20 -20.81 -6.51
C LEU A 34 -27.90 -19.58 -5.64
N ALA A 35 -28.42 -19.53 -4.41
CA ALA A 35 -28.13 -18.48 -3.43
C ALA A 35 -26.70 -18.57 -2.86
N ALA A 36 -26.15 -19.79 -2.75
CA ALA A 36 -24.76 -19.99 -2.31
C ALA A 36 -23.71 -19.64 -3.38
N LEU A 37 -24.09 -19.61 -4.66
CA LEU A 37 -23.22 -19.17 -5.77
C LEU A 37 -23.19 -17.65 -5.96
N SER A 38 -24.16 -16.94 -5.36
CA SER A 38 -24.11 -15.49 -5.16
C SER A 38 -23.16 -15.19 -4.00
N GLY A 39 -21.86 -15.36 -4.24
CA GLY A 39 -20.82 -15.00 -3.29
C GLY A 39 -21.04 -13.55 -2.84
N SER A 40 -21.46 -13.36 -1.59
CA SER A 40 -21.26 -12.09 -0.90
C SER A 40 -19.76 -11.90 -0.83
N ALA A 41 -19.22 -11.13 -1.77
CA ALA A 41 -17.94 -10.47 -1.61
C ALA A 41 -18.10 -9.57 -0.38
N THR A 42 -17.76 -10.08 0.79
CA THR A 42 -17.43 -9.25 1.93
C THR A 42 -16.22 -8.45 1.48
N ALA A 43 -16.47 -7.23 1.03
CA ALA A 43 -15.42 -6.24 0.87
C ALA A 43 -14.77 -6.12 2.25
N ILE A 44 -13.57 -6.69 2.38
CA ILE A 44 -12.73 -6.44 3.53
C ILE A 44 -12.31 -4.99 3.36
N GLU A 45 -13.06 -4.09 4.00
CA GLU A 45 -12.62 -2.72 4.18
C GLU A 45 -11.46 -2.74 5.16
N THR A 46 -10.26 -3.02 4.64
CA THR A 46 -9.04 -2.63 5.31
C THR A 46 -9.07 -1.12 5.36
N SER A 47 -9.44 -0.58 6.52
CA SER A 47 -9.14 0.77 6.94
C SER A 47 -7.61 0.93 6.91
N ASP A 48 -7.08 1.14 5.71
CA ASP A 48 -5.71 1.54 5.50
C ASP A 48 -5.66 2.99 5.97
N THR A 49 -5.41 3.17 7.27
CA THR A 49 -4.94 4.43 7.81
C THR A 49 -3.60 4.70 7.13
N LYS A 50 -3.68 5.28 5.93
CA LYS A 50 -2.55 5.56 5.07
C LYS A 50 -1.59 6.44 5.85
N VAL A 51 -0.55 5.82 6.41
CA VAL A 51 0.44 6.52 7.21
C VAL A 51 1.07 7.58 6.32
N GLN A 52 0.90 8.84 6.69
CA GLN A 52 1.50 9.93 5.94
C GLN A 52 3.02 9.87 6.15
N PRO A 53 3.81 9.79 5.07
CA PRO A 53 5.26 9.78 5.20
C PRO A 53 5.74 11.15 5.67
N ASN A 54 6.77 11.16 6.52
CA ASN A 54 7.49 12.39 6.85
C ASN A 54 8.48 12.70 5.74
N VAL A 55 8.56 13.97 5.34
CA VAL A 55 9.51 14.44 4.31
C VAL A 55 10.56 15.30 4.98
N LEU A 56 11.84 14.95 4.82
CA LEU A 56 13.00 15.73 5.25
C LEU A 56 13.74 16.23 4.01
N LEU A 57 13.84 17.56 3.86
CA LEU A 57 14.66 18.19 2.82
C LEU A 57 15.97 18.67 3.44
N ILE A 58 17.08 18.12 2.96
CA ILE A 58 18.43 18.58 3.30
C ILE A 58 18.98 19.28 2.06
N TYR A 59 19.40 20.53 2.22
CA TYR A 59 19.95 21.34 1.14
C TYR A 59 21.29 21.93 1.58
N PHE A 60 22.24 21.94 0.65
CA PHE A 60 23.59 22.46 0.88
C PHE A 60 23.82 23.65 -0.05
N ASP A 61 24.51 24.65 0.48
CA ASP A 61 24.92 25.83 -0.30
C ASP A 61 26.20 25.53 -1.08
N ASP A 62 26.29 26.05 -2.30
CA ASP A 62 27.49 25.99 -3.17
C ASP A 62 28.12 24.60 -3.38
N ILE A 63 27.35 23.52 -3.26
CA ILE A 63 27.89 22.17 -3.51
C ILE A 63 28.01 21.90 -5.01
N GLY A 64 29.22 21.57 -5.45
CA GLY A 64 29.52 21.19 -6.82
C GLY A 64 29.15 19.74 -7.12
N TYR A 65 29.00 19.42 -8.40
CA TYR A 65 28.68 18.06 -8.84
C TYR A 65 29.77 17.04 -8.45
N ALA A 66 31.03 17.46 -8.35
CA ALA A 66 32.15 16.59 -7.98
C ALA A 66 32.38 16.47 -6.46
N ASP A 67 31.63 17.21 -5.64
CA ASP A 67 31.86 17.31 -4.19
C ASP A 67 31.18 16.18 -3.38
N MET A 68 30.56 15.21 -4.06
CA MET A 68 29.93 14.06 -3.46
C MET A 68 30.65 12.76 -3.85
N GLY A 69 31.02 11.94 -2.85
CA GLY A 69 31.77 10.70 -3.03
C GLY A 69 31.07 9.71 -3.96
N PHE A 70 29.74 9.58 -3.85
CA PHE A 70 28.93 8.71 -4.72
C PHE A 70 29.00 9.06 -6.22
N GLN A 71 29.49 10.26 -6.60
CA GLN A 71 29.68 10.64 -8.00
C GLN A 71 30.95 10.01 -8.60
N ASN A 72 31.85 9.50 -7.77
CA ASN A 72 33.07 8.80 -8.18
C ASN A 72 33.97 9.62 -9.14
N ILE A 73 33.95 10.96 -9.03
CA ILE A 73 34.78 11.85 -9.87
C ILE A 73 36.17 12.05 -9.26
N SER A 74 36.25 12.23 -7.94
CA SER A 74 37.50 12.41 -7.21
C SER A 74 37.63 11.35 -6.12
N GLN A 75 38.85 10.83 -5.95
CA GLN A 75 39.18 9.88 -4.88
C GLN A 75 39.40 10.57 -3.53
N ASP A 76 39.51 11.91 -3.52
CA ASP A 76 39.77 12.70 -2.31
C ASP A 76 38.48 13.10 -1.56
N VAL A 77 37.31 12.84 -2.16
CA VAL A 77 36.01 13.22 -1.60
C VAL A 77 35.43 12.06 -0.80
N PHE A 78 35.33 12.24 0.51
CA PHE A 78 34.85 11.21 1.44
C PHE A 78 33.56 11.65 2.15
N THR A 79 32.41 11.11 1.72
CA THR A 79 31.08 11.46 2.23
C THR A 79 30.27 10.24 2.66
N PRO A 80 30.76 9.40 3.60
CA PRO A 80 30.25 8.04 3.83
C PRO A 80 28.78 7.99 4.26
N ASN A 81 28.24 9.05 4.86
CA ASN A 81 26.82 9.11 5.22
C ASN A 81 25.94 9.45 4.02
N MET A 82 26.40 10.34 3.14
CA MET A 82 25.67 10.67 1.91
C MET A 82 25.75 9.52 0.91
N ASP A 83 26.90 8.83 0.84
CA ASP A 83 27.10 7.68 -0.03
C ASP A 83 26.17 6.52 0.33
N LYS A 84 25.90 6.30 1.62
CA LYS A 84 24.89 5.33 2.08
C LYS A 84 23.48 5.71 1.66
N ILE A 85 23.09 6.98 1.83
CA ILE A 85 21.77 7.46 1.40
C ILE A 85 21.60 7.32 -0.11
N ALA A 86 22.67 7.59 -0.87
CA ALA A 86 22.68 7.45 -2.32
C ALA A 86 22.56 5.98 -2.76
N ALA A 87 23.20 5.05 -2.04
CA ALA A 87 23.12 3.60 -2.29
C ALA A 87 21.75 3.00 -1.96
N ASP A 88 21.11 3.47 -0.88
CA ASP A 88 19.78 3.02 -0.45
C ASP A 88 18.63 3.72 -1.21
N GLY A 89 18.94 4.78 -1.95
CA GLY A 89 17.97 5.68 -2.57
C GLY A 89 18.06 5.73 -4.09
N ALA A 90 17.76 6.91 -4.63
CA ALA A 90 17.86 7.20 -6.05
C ALA A 90 18.79 8.40 -6.27
N ILE A 91 19.63 8.31 -7.31
CA ILE A 91 20.59 9.35 -7.69
C ILE A 91 20.14 9.97 -9.01
N PHE A 92 20.09 11.31 -9.04
CA PHE A 92 19.87 12.07 -10.27
C PHE A 92 21.22 12.47 -10.87
N SER A 93 21.70 11.72 -11.88
CA SER A 93 23.01 11.95 -12.49
C SER A 93 23.10 13.23 -13.35
N ALA A 94 21.96 13.79 -13.76
CA ALA A 94 21.86 14.99 -14.60
C ALA A 94 20.97 16.06 -13.93
N ASN A 95 21.40 16.56 -12.76
CA ASN A 95 20.68 17.51 -11.93
C ASN A 95 21.09 18.97 -12.22
N TYR A 96 20.48 19.57 -13.25
CA TYR A 96 20.74 20.97 -13.60
C TYR A 96 19.90 21.95 -12.78
N VAL A 97 20.49 23.12 -12.54
CA VAL A 97 19.86 24.28 -11.91
C VAL A 97 19.54 25.33 -12.99
N THR A 98 18.43 26.05 -12.82
CA THR A 98 17.95 27.04 -13.80
C THR A 98 18.76 28.33 -13.85
N ASP A 99 19.37 28.74 -12.73
CA ASP A 99 20.20 29.94 -12.60
C ASP A 99 21.23 29.69 -11.49
N ASN A 100 22.51 29.97 -11.75
CA ASN A 100 23.60 29.78 -10.79
C ASN A 100 24.01 31.08 -10.09
N ASN A 101 23.34 32.20 -10.37
CA ASN A 101 23.64 33.45 -9.72
C ASN A 101 22.96 33.55 -8.34
N TRP A 102 23.77 33.80 -7.32
CA TRP A 102 23.30 34.28 -6.03
C TRP A 102 22.52 35.59 -6.20
N ARG A 103 21.22 35.57 -5.85
CA ARG A 103 20.40 36.78 -5.80
C ARG A 103 20.57 37.42 -4.43
N GLY A 104 21.70 38.10 -4.25
CA GLY A 104 22.01 38.83 -3.03
C GLY A 104 20.91 39.81 -2.62
N ILE A 105 20.78 39.98 -1.31
CA ILE A 105 19.88 40.97 -0.71
C ILE A 105 20.36 42.36 -1.14
N ASN A 106 19.64 42.96 -2.08
CA ASN A 106 19.76 44.32 -2.63
C ASN A 106 20.90 44.58 -3.63
N HIS A 107 20.57 44.49 -4.92
CA HIS A 107 21.13 45.38 -5.93
C HIS A 107 20.03 46.37 -6.37
N ASN A 108 19.85 47.44 -5.58
CA ASN A 108 19.04 48.64 -5.86
C ASN A 108 17.74 48.44 -6.66
N LYS A 109 16.64 48.25 -5.94
CA LYS A 109 15.36 48.92 -6.23
C LYS A 109 15.06 49.90 -5.11
#